data_AF-A0A1H2SBD1-F1
#
_entry.id   AF-A0A1H2SBD1-F1
#
_cell.length_a   1.000
_cell.length_b   1.000
_cell.length_c   1.000
_cell.angle_alpha   90.00
_cell.angle_beta   90.00
_cell.angle_gamma   90.00
#
_symmetry.space_group_name_H-M   'P 1'
#
loop_
_entity.id
_entity.type
_entity.pdbx_description
1 polymer ?
#
loop_
_entity_poly.entity_id
_entity_poly.type
_entity_poly.pdbx_seq_one_letter_code
_entity_poly.pdbx_strand_id
1 'polypeptide(L)'
;MNDDSHVNIIRLHLATITQLFNSLDPSPFVGRDLDVNAESFIIEWAEEHPAHGGFRLEIQVNECQDVGAARDRVLRAVRAYFSDREQVVRRDFRRLMGQGRLSLVIGLAFLAVCLGVSRMIESQAPGNGLLILASESLWIGGWVAMWRPMEIFLYDWWPLLRRIRLLRRLAIMDVRLEVVADLSPRPG
;
A
#
# COMPACT_ATOMS: atom_id res chain seq x y z
N MET A 1 -18.50 -0.66 -29.90
CA MET A 1 -18.06 0.75 -30.00
C MET A 1 -17.43 1.10 -28.67
N ASN A 2 -16.11 1.35 -28.70
CA ASN A 2 -15.08 1.38 -27.65
C ASN A 2 -15.52 1.44 -26.18
N ASP A 3 -15.28 0.36 -25.44
CA ASP A 3 -14.87 0.47 -24.03
C ASP A 3 -13.35 0.37 -24.02
N ASP A 4 -12.66 1.46 -24.39
CA ASP A 4 -11.25 1.67 -24.05
C ASP A 4 -11.17 1.99 -22.55
N SER A 5 -11.65 1.07 -21.72
CA SER A 5 -11.16 0.95 -20.37
C SER A 5 -9.66 0.67 -20.53
N HIS A 6 -8.82 1.68 -20.24
CA HIS A 6 -7.37 1.58 -20.39
C HIS A 6 -6.84 0.42 -19.52
N VAL A 7 -6.83 -0.79 -20.07
CA VAL A 7 -6.31 -1.98 -19.41
C VAL A 7 -4.80 -1.94 -19.56
N ASN A 8 -4.11 -1.81 -18.44
CA ASN A 8 -2.65 -1.82 -18.44
C ASN A 8 -2.17 -3.28 -18.50
N ILE A 9 -1.40 -3.60 -19.53
CA ILE A 9 -0.94 -4.96 -19.81
C ILE A 9 0.48 -5.16 -19.27
N ILE A 10 0.60 -5.94 -18.20
CA ILE A 10 1.87 -6.42 -17.67
C ILE A 10 2.24 -7.69 -18.43
N ARG A 11 3.35 -7.68 -19.17
CA ARG A 11 3.84 -8.89 -19.86
C ARG A 11 4.98 -9.52 -19.08
N LEU A 12 4.85 -10.81 -18.80
CA LEU A 12 5.86 -11.64 -18.15
C LEU A 12 6.23 -12.79 -19.08
N HIS A 13 7.51 -12.92 -19.38
CA HIS A 13 8.05 -14.05 -20.14
C HIS A 13 8.71 -15.01 -19.16
N LEU A 14 8.15 -16.22 -19.04
CA LEU A 14 8.61 -17.23 -18.08
C LEU A 14 8.91 -18.52 -18.81
N ALA A 15 10.05 -19.14 -18.51
CA ALA A 15 10.39 -20.45 -19.08
C ALA A 15 9.42 -21.53 -18.57
N THR A 16 8.95 -21.39 -17.33
CA THR A 16 7.94 -22.29 -16.74
C THR A 16 7.10 -21.53 -15.72
N ILE A 17 5.81 -21.85 -15.63
CA ILE A 17 4.85 -21.25 -14.67
C ILE A 17 5.34 -21.36 -13.22
N THR A 18 6.13 -22.39 -12.89
CA THR A 18 6.71 -22.59 -11.57
C THR A 18 7.61 -21.43 -11.13
N GLN A 19 8.25 -20.70 -12.06
CA GLN A 19 9.08 -19.53 -11.76
C GLN A 19 8.29 -18.33 -11.22
N LEU A 20 6.98 -18.30 -11.47
CA LEU A 20 6.11 -17.27 -10.88
C LEU A 20 5.90 -17.51 -9.37
N PHE A 21 6.18 -18.72 -8.91
CA PHE A 21 6.00 -19.14 -7.53
C PHE A 21 7.34 -19.30 -6.84
N ASN A 22 7.38 -18.99 -5.56
CA ASN A 22 8.59 -19.21 -4.77
C ASN A 22 8.95 -20.70 -4.76
N SER A 23 10.14 -21.03 -5.28
CA SER A 23 10.63 -22.40 -5.43
C SER A 23 11.19 -22.99 -4.13
N LEU A 24 11.36 -22.16 -3.11
CA LEU A 24 12.13 -22.45 -1.90
C LEU A 24 11.30 -22.52 -0.62
N ASP A 25 9.97 -22.43 -0.67
CA ASP A 25 9.15 -22.44 0.55
C ASP A 25 8.58 -23.85 0.87
N PRO A 26 9.11 -24.57 1.88
CA PRO A 26 8.56 -25.82 2.39
C PRO A 26 7.31 -25.63 3.28
N SER A 27 6.66 -24.46 3.24
CA SER A 27 5.46 -24.17 4.00
C SER A 27 4.32 -25.18 3.74
N PRO A 28 3.77 -25.83 4.79
CA PRO A 28 2.69 -26.81 4.68
C PRO A 28 1.32 -26.17 4.42
N PHE A 29 1.24 -24.84 4.33
CA PHE A 29 -0.01 -24.13 4.07
C PHE A 29 -0.19 -23.94 2.56
N VAL A 30 -1.18 -24.64 2.01
CA VAL A 30 -1.49 -24.67 0.58
C VAL A 30 -1.92 -23.26 0.11
N GLY A 31 -0.96 -22.50 -0.41
CA GLY A 31 -1.15 -21.20 -1.02
C GLY A 31 0.22 -20.65 -1.45
N ARG A 32 0.73 -21.07 -2.60
CA ARG A 32 2.07 -20.68 -3.08
C ARG A 32 2.16 -19.16 -3.20
N ASP A 33 3.01 -18.56 -2.39
CA ASP A 33 3.40 -17.17 -2.51
C ASP A 33 4.03 -16.90 -3.88
N LEU A 34 3.75 -15.71 -4.41
CA LEU A 34 4.40 -15.21 -5.61
C LEU A 34 5.91 -15.10 -5.34
N ASP A 35 6.74 -15.41 -6.34
CA ASP A 35 8.18 -15.15 -6.22
C ASP A 35 8.44 -13.66 -5.96
N VAL A 36 9.42 -13.35 -5.11
CA VAL A 36 9.74 -11.96 -4.72
C VAL A 36 10.12 -11.12 -5.93
N ASN A 37 10.79 -11.70 -6.94
CA ASN A 37 11.14 -10.99 -8.16
C ASN A 37 9.90 -10.70 -9.01
N ALA A 38 8.98 -11.67 -9.10
CA ALA A 38 7.72 -11.49 -9.81
C ALA A 38 6.82 -10.45 -9.12
N GLU A 39 6.72 -10.46 -7.79
CA GLU A 39 6.02 -9.42 -7.02
C GLU A 39 6.61 -8.05 -7.32
N SER A 40 7.93 -7.92 -7.18
CA SER A 40 8.63 -6.64 -7.34
C SER A 40 8.43 -6.07 -8.74
N PHE A 41 8.58 -6.91 -9.77
CA PHE A 41 8.35 -6.51 -11.17
C PHE A 41 6.92 -6.04 -11.41
N ILE A 42 5.91 -6.79 -10.92
CA ILE A 42 4.49 -6.42 -11.10
C ILE A 42 4.19 -5.10 -10.39
N ILE A 43 4.70 -4.91 -9.17
CA ILE A 43 4.48 -3.69 -8.40
C ILE A 43 5.14 -2.49 -9.08
N GLU A 44 6.43 -2.60 -9.44
CA GLU A 44 7.20 -1.54 -10.09
C GLU A 44 6.53 -1.12 -11.40
N TRP A 45 6.17 -2.09 -12.25
CA TRP A 45 5.47 -1.81 -13.51
C TRP A 45 4.14 -1.08 -13.28
N ALA A 46 3.38 -1.50 -12.27
CA ALA A 46 2.09 -0.92 -11.94
C ALA A 46 2.21 0.48 -11.28
N GLU A 47 3.34 0.79 -10.65
CA GLU A 47 3.66 2.11 -10.10
C GLU A 47 4.11 3.10 -11.19
N GLU A 48 4.87 2.63 -12.18
CA GLU A 48 5.29 3.40 -13.36
C GLU A 48 4.15 3.72 -14.32
N HIS A 49 3.13 2.86 -14.40
CA HIS A 49 1.99 3.00 -15.30
C HIS A 49 0.67 3.19 -14.52
N PRO A 50 0.49 4.31 -13.78
CA PRO A 50 -0.71 4.57 -13.00
C PRO A 50 -1.86 5.05 -13.89
N ALA A 51 -2.20 4.33 -14.97
CA ALA A 51 -3.38 4.67 -15.74
C ALA A 51 -4.65 4.38 -14.92
N HIS A 52 -5.68 5.19 -15.12
CA HIS A 52 -7.01 4.95 -14.57
C HIS A 52 -7.62 3.74 -15.28
N GLY A 53 -7.43 2.54 -14.72
CA GLY A 53 -7.95 1.31 -15.29
C GLY A 53 -7.54 0.06 -14.52
N GLY A 54 -8.04 -1.08 -14.99
CA GLY A 54 -7.65 -2.41 -14.50
C GLY A 54 -6.28 -2.83 -15.03
N PHE A 55 -5.68 -3.82 -14.38
CA PHE A 55 -4.48 -4.48 -14.89
C PHE A 55 -4.88 -5.79 -15.58
N ARG A 56 -4.07 -6.21 -16.54
CA ARG A 56 -4.08 -7.56 -17.12
C ARG A 56 -2.65 -8.08 -17.13
N LEU A 57 -2.47 -9.29 -16.63
CA LEU A 57 -1.19 -10.00 -16.65
C LEU A 57 -1.18 -10.99 -17.81
N GLU A 58 -0.31 -10.76 -18.79
CA GLU A 58 -0.06 -11.65 -19.92
C GLU A 58 1.21 -12.45 -19.64
N ILE A 59 1.06 -13.76 -19.51
CA ILE A 59 2.16 -14.69 -19.23
C ILE A 59 2.43 -15.50 -20.48
N GLN A 60 3.64 -15.38 -21.00
CA GLN A 60 4.13 -16.20 -22.10
C GLN A 60 4.97 -17.34 -21.53
N VAL A 61 4.64 -18.57 -21.92
CA VAL A 61 5.36 -19.77 -21.52
C VAL A 61 5.73 -20.65 -22.71
N ASN A 62 6.86 -21.35 -22.61
CA ASN A 62 7.36 -22.19 -23.70
C ASN A 62 6.60 -23.52 -23.77
N GLU A 63 6.24 -24.08 -22.62
CA GLU A 63 5.55 -25.37 -22.53
C GLU A 63 4.42 -25.31 -21.49
N CYS A 64 3.20 -25.67 -21.90
CA CYS A 64 2.08 -25.83 -20.99
C CYS A 64 1.12 -26.92 -21.50
N GLN A 65 0.92 -27.97 -20.71
CA GLN A 65 0.04 -29.10 -21.07
C GLN A 65 -1.45 -28.74 -20.97
N ASP A 66 -1.83 -27.89 -20.01
CA ASP A 66 -3.20 -27.39 -19.83
C ASP A 66 -3.17 -25.89 -19.50
N VAL A 67 -3.28 -25.08 -20.55
CA VAL A 67 -3.29 -23.62 -20.49
C VAL A 67 -4.45 -23.10 -19.63
N GLY A 68 -5.61 -23.75 -19.69
CA GLY A 68 -6.81 -23.32 -18.97
C GLY A 68 -6.67 -23.53 -17.46
N ALA A 69 -6.34 -24.76 -17.05
CA ALA A 69 -6.15 -25.07 -15.63
C ALA A 69 -4.97 -24.30 -15.03
N ALA A 70 -3.89 -24.11 -15.81
CA ALA A 70 -2.74 -23.35 -15.35
C ALA A 70 -3.05 -21.85 -15.22
N ARG A 71 -3.76 -21.25 -16.19
CA ARG A 71 -4.27 -19.88 -16.10
C ARG A 71 -5.12 -19.70 -14.85
N ASP A 72 -6.10 -20.58 -14.61
CA ASP A 72 -7.00 -20.47 -13.46
C ASP A 72 -6.27 -20.62 -12.13
N ARG A 73 -5.24 -21.48 -12.09
CA ARG A 73 -4.37 -21.64 -10.92
C ARG A 73 -3.59 -20.37 -10.64
N VAL A 74 -2.97 -19.78 -11.65
CA VAL A 74 -2.22 -18.52 -11.52
C VAL A 74 -3.15 -17.38 -11.14
N LEU A 75 -4.31 -17.26 -11.79
CA LEU A 75 -5.31 -16.25 -11.48
C LEU A 75 -5.73 -16.32 -10.01
N ARG A 76 -6.08 -17.51 -9.50
CA ARG A 76 -6.45 -17.66 -8.09
C ARG A 76 -5.30 -17.30 -7.15
N ALA A 77 -4.08 -17.73 -7.45
CA ALA A 77 -2.93 -17.46 -6.60
C ALA A 77 -2.58 -15.96 -6.56
N VAL A 78 -2.51 -15.30 -7.72
CA VAL A 78 -2.24 -13.85 -7.83
C VAL A 78 -3.30 -13.04 -7.09
N ARG A 79 -4.59 -13.38 -7.28
CA ARG A 79 -5.69 -12.69 -6.59
C ARG A 79 -5.63 -12.87 -5.08
N ALA A 80 -5.39 -14.10 -4.60
CA ALA A 80 -5.26 -14.40 -3.18
C ALA A 80 -4.08 -13.62 -2.57
N TYR A 81 -2.91 -13.71 -3.20
CA TYR A 81 -1.68 -13.05 -2.76
C TYR A 81 -1.85 -11.53 -2.62
N PHE A 82 -2.31 -10.85 -3.68
CA PHE A 82 -2.50 -9.40 -3.62
C PHE A 82 -3.65 -8.98 -2.69
N SER A 83 -4.68 -9.81 -2.53
CA SER A 83 -5.74 -9.56 -1.55
C SER A 83 -5.23 -9.63 -0.11
N ASP A 84 -4.44 -10.66 0.22
CA ASP A 84 -3.84 -10.81 1.54
C ASP A 84 -2.85 -9.67 1.82
N ARG A 85 -2.04 -9.30 0.82
CA ARG A 85 -1.14 -8.15 0.90
C ARG A 85 -1.91 -6.85 1.14
N GLU A 86 -3.02 -6.62 0.43
CA GLU A 86 -3.89 -5.46 0.65
C GLU A 86 -4.39 -5.43 2.11
N GLN A 87 -4.83 -6.57 2.65
CA GLN A 87 -5.29 -6.66 4.03
C GLN A 87 -4.21 -6.32 5.06
N VAL A 88 -2.96 -6.73 4.81
CA VAL A 88 -1.81 -6.36 5.65
C VAL A 88 -1.62 -4.84 5.65
N VAL A 89 -1.53 -4.21 4.47
CA VAL A 89 -1.35 -2.74 4.39
C VAL A 89 -2.54 -1.99 4.99
N ARG A 90 -3.78 -2.50 4.84
CA ARG A 90 -4.96 -1.95 5.52
C ARG A 90 -4.86 -2.03 7.05
N ARG A 91 -4.26 -3.08 7.61
CA ARG A 91 -4.01 -3.17 9.07
C ARG A 91 -3.02 -2.10 9.50
N ASP A 92 -1.95 -1.90 8.74
CA ASP A 92 -0.94 -0.88 9.05
C ASP A 92 -1.51 0.53 8.93
N PHE A 93 -2.35 0.79 7.94
CA PHE A 93 -3.12 2.03 7.82
C PHE A 93 -3.98 2.31 9.07
N ARG A 94 -4.71 1.29 9.56
CA ARG A 94 -5.50 1.43 10.79
C ARG A 94 -4.63 1.70 12.02
N ARG A 95 -3.45 1.09 12.10
CA ARG A 95 -2.48 1.36 13.18
C ARG A 95 -1.98 2.79 13.14
N LEU A 96 -1.60 3.29 11.95
CA LEU A 96 -1.18 4.68 11.76
C LEU A 96 -2.28 5.67 12.18
N MET A 97 -3.53 5.42 11.77
CA MET A 97 -4.66 6.26 12.18
C MET A 97 -4.91 6.21 13.69
N GLY A 98 -4.70 5.05 14.33
CA GLY A 98 -4.73 4.94 15.78
C GLY A 98 -3.66 5.78 16.47
N GLN A 99 -2.43 5.75 15.97
CA GLN A 99 -1.33 6.58 16.46
C GLN A 99 -1.59 8.08 16.26
N GLY A 100 -2.11 8.48 15.10
CA GLY A 100 -2.52 9.86 14.82
C GLY A 100 -3.64 10.35 15.74
N ARG A 101 -4.61 9.49 16.09
CA ARG A 101 -5.64 9.82 17.08
C ARG A 101 -5.06 10.00 18.48
N LEU A 102 -4.14 9.13 18.90
CA LEU A 102 -3.49 9.23 20.20
C LEU A 102 -2.69 10.54 20.31
N SER A 103 -1.91 10.89 19.28
CA SER A 103 -1.15 12.14 19.27
C SER A 103 -2.06 13.36 19.31
N LEU A 104 -3.19 13.33 18.60
CA LEU A 104 -4.21 14.40 18.66
C LEU A 104 -4.78 14.56 20.07
N VAL A 105 -5.10 13.45 20.75
CA VAL A 105 -5.60 13.49 22.14
C VAL A 105 -4.56 14.07 23.08
N ILE A 106 -3.28 13.69 22.95
CA ILE A 106 -2.19 14.22 23.76
C ILE A 106 -2.04 15.73 23.53
N GLY A 107 -2.06 16.19 22.26
CA GLY A 107 -2.01 17.61 21.93
C GLY A 107 -3.19 18.41 22.49
N LEU A 108 -4.40 17.88 22.38
CA LEU A 108 -5.60 18.51 22.92
C LEU A 108 -5.60 18.55 24.46
N ALA A 109 -5.13 17.48 25.11
CA ALA A 109 -4.99 17.43 26.56
C ALA A 109 -3.97 18.45 27.06
N PHE A 110 -2.82 18.57 26.38
CA PHE A 110 -1.81 19.58 26.69
C PHE A 110 -2.39 21.00 26.56
N LEU A 111 -3.09 21.28 25.46
CA LEU A 111 -3.77 22.56 25.24
C LEU A 111 -4.80 22.86 26.34
N ALA A 112 -5.60 21.87 26.72
CA ALA A 112 -6.61 22.01 27.78
C ALA A 112 -5.96 22.31 29.14
N VAL A 113 -4.85 21.63 29.48
CA VAL A 113 -4.10 21.87 30.72
C VAL A 113 -3.54 23.29 30.72
N CYS A 114 -2.89 23.72 29.64
CA CYS A 114 -2.34 25.07 29.58
C CYS A 114 -3.41 26.16 29.64
N LEU A 115 -4.54 25.98 28.98
CA LEU A 115 -5.66 26.91 29.07
C LEU A 115 -6.24 26.95 30.49
N GLY A 116 -6.34 25.79 31.15
CA GLY A 116 -6.77 25.70 32.55
C GLY A 116 -5.82 26.41 33.52
N VAL A 117 -4.52 26.21 33.37
CA VAL A 117 -3.49 26.90 34.17
C VAL A 117 -3.54 28.41 33.95
N SER A 118 -3.67 28.86 32.70
CA SER A 118 -3.80 30.29 32.38
C SER A 118 -5.00 30.93 33.11
N ARG A 119 -6.17 30.28 33.04
CA ARG A 119 -7.39 30.75 33.73
C ARG A 119 -7.23 30.77 35.26
N MET A 120 -6.55 29.79 35.82
CA MET A 120 -6.30 29.71 37.26
C MET A 120 -5.34 30.82 37.73
N ILE A 121 -4.30 31.11 36.95
CA ILE A 121 -3.36 32.22 37.23
C ILE A 121 -4.05 33.57 37.10
N GLU A 122 -4.86 33.79 36.05
CA GLU A 122 -5.66 35.03 35.90
C GLU A 122 -6.60 35.26 37.08
N SER A 123 -7.21 34.19 37.61
CA SER A 123 -8.11 34.30 38.76
C SER A 123 -7.41 34.66 40.07
N GLN A 124 -6.11 34.34 40.21
CA GLN A 124 -5.36 34.55 41.46
C GLN A 124 -4.40 35.75 41.42
N ALA A 125 -3.95 36.19 40.24
CA ALA A 125 -3.01 37.31 40.11
C ALA A 125 -3.21 38.07 38.78
N PRO A 126 -4.19 38.99 38.70
CA PRO A 126 -4.43 39.79 37.51
C PRO A 126 -3.21 40.69 37.25
N GLY A 127 -2.53 40.50 36.11
CA GLY A 127 -1.49 41.42 35.61
C GLY A 127 -0.03 41.01 35.76
N ASN A 128 0.30 39.77 36.15
CA ASN A 128 1.70 39.33 36.30
C ASN A 128 2.34 38.87 34.96
N GLY A 129 3.60 39.27 34.71
CA GLY A 129 4.41 38.85 33.54
C GLY A 129 4.64 37.34 33.39
N LEU A 130 4.27 36.52 34.39
CA LEU A 130 4.20 35.07 34.29
C LEU A 130 3.18 34.59 33.24
N LEU A 131 2.09 35.34 33.01
CA LEU A 131 1.14 35.06 31.93
C LEU A 131 1.78 35.17 30.54
N ILE A 132 2.70 36.13 30.37
CA ILE A 132 3.42 36.35 29.11
C ILE A 132 4.35 35.16 28.85
N LEU A 133 5.18 34.78 29.83
CA LEU A 133 6.07 33.61 29.71
C LEU A 133 5.31 32.29 29.51
N ALA A 134 4.17 32.11 30.18
CA ALA A 134 3.29 30.96 29.99
C ALA A 134 2.66 30.95 28.59
N SER A 135 2.27 32.11 28.05
CA SER A 135 1.74 32.23 26.69
C SER A 135 2.79 31.87 25.62
N GLU A 136 4.04 32.24 25.85
CA GLU A 136 5.15 32.03 24.92
C GLU A 136 5.58 30.56 24.89
N SER A 137 5.68 29.93 26.08
CA SER A 137 5.94 28.49 26.20
C SER A 137 4.74 27.63 25.78
N LEU A 138 3.52 28.11 25.91
CA LEU A 138 2.32 27.48 25.35
C LEU A 138 2.30 27.53 23.82
N TRP A 139 2.74 28.63 23.20
CA TRP A 139 2.82 28.72 21.75
C TRP A 139 3.84 27.74 21.17
N ILE A 140 5.04 27.69 21.78
CA ILE A 140 6.10 26.75 21.40
C ILE A 140 5.69 25.30 21.68
N GLY A 141 5.16 25.01 22.87
CA GLY A 141 4.72 23.67 23.27
C GLY A 141 3.51 23.19 22.48
N GLY A 142 2.56 24.07 22.19
CA GLY A 142 1.38 23.79 21.37
C GLY A 142 1.76 23.43 19.94
N TRP A 143 2.70 24.18 19.33
CA TRP A 143 3.24 23.85 18.01
C TRP A 143 4.02 22.52 18.00
N VAL A 144 4.88 22.29 19.00
CA VAL A 144 5.65 21.03 19.17
C VAL A 144 4.75 19.85 19.60
N ALA A 145 3.55 20.09 20.08
CA ALA A 145 2.55 19.05 20.26
C ALA A 145 1.74 18.80 18.97
N MET A 146 1.50 19.85 18.15
CA MET A 146 0.69 19.77 16.94
C MET A 146 1.42 19.21 15.70
N TRP A 147 2.75 19.31 15.61
CA TRP A 147 3.46 18.88 14.39
C TRP A 147 3.26 17.40 14.08
N ARG A 148 3.39 16.51 15.06
CA ARG A 148 3.31 15.05 14.83
C ARG A 148 1.90 14.55 14.45
N PRO A 149 0.81 15.00 15.10
CA PRO A 149 -0.54 14.76 14.60
C PRO A 149 -0.71 15.31 13.17
N MET A 150 -0.28 16.55 12.92
CA MET A 150 -0.45 17.19 11.61
C MET A 150 0.32 16.43 10.53
N GLU A 151 1.55 16.01 10.78
CA GLU A 151 2.39 15.22 9.88
C GLU A 151 1.73 13.88 9.51
N ILE A 152 1.25 13.14 10.52
CA ILE A 152 0.55 11.87 10.31
C ILE A 152 -0.72 12.06 9.47
N PHE A 153 -1.48 13.13 9.75
CA PHE A 153 -2.73 13.45 9.06
C PHE A 153 -2.54 14.20 7.73
N LEU A 154 -1.37 14.73 7.40
CA LEU A 154 -1.11 15.34 6.09
C LEU A 154 -0.40 14.39 5.14
N TYR A 155 0.63 13.70 5.63
CA TYR A 155 1.61 13.04 4.76
C TYR A 155 1.60 11.52 4.89
N ASP A 156 1.60 10.96 6.10
CA ASP A 156 1.88 9.53 6.29
C ASP A 156 0.76 8.61 5.75
N TRP A 157 -0.48 9.11 5.68
CA TRP A 157 -1.62 8.30 5.27
C TRP A 157 -1.76 8.12 3.76
N TRP A 158 -1.31 9.11 2.97
CA TRP A 158 -1.51 9.12 1.52
C TRP A 158 -0.70 8.02 0.79
N PRO A 159 0.58 7.76 1.13
CA PRO A 159 1.34 6.64 0.59
C PRO A 159 0.68 5.28 0.84
N LEU A 160 0.17 5.06 2.06
CA LEU A 160 -0.54 3.83 2.43
C LEU A 160 -1.85 3.67 1.64
N LEU A 161 -2.62 4.74 1.50
CA LEU A 161 -3.86 4.72 0.71
C LEU A 161 -3.60 4.48 -0.78
N ARG A 162 -2.53 5.07 -1.34
CA ARG A 162 -2.09 4.80 -2.71
C ARG A 162 -1.70 3.33 -2.88
N ARG A 163 -0.94 2.76 -1.94
CA ARG A 163 -0.54 1.34 -1.94
C ARG A 163 -1.73 0.40 -1.83
N ILE A 164 -2.70 0.68 -0.95
CA ILE A 164 -3.94 -0.10 -0.80
C ILE A 164 -4.72 -0.10 -2.12
N ARG A 165 -4.88 1.05 -2.76
CA ARG A 165 -5.58 1.15 -4.05
C ARG A 165 -4.86 0.38 -5.15
N LEU A 166 -3.53 0.43 -5.20
CA LEU A 166 -2.72 -0.32 -6.15
C LEU A 166 -2.91 -1.83 -5.96
N LEU A 167 -2.70 -2.34 -4.74
CA LEU A 167 -2.85 -3.75 -4.40
C LEU A 167 -4.26 -4.26 -4.68
N ARG A 168 -5.30 -3.46 -4.38
CA ARG A 168 -6.69 -3.83 -4.71
C ARG A 168 -6.89 -3.99 -6.22
N ARG A 169 -6.31 -3.11 -7.04
CA ARG A 169 -6.40 -3.20 -8.51
C ARG A 169 -5.65 -4.43 -9.04
N LEU A 170 -4.49 -4.75 -8.48
CA LEU A 170 -3.74 -5.96 -8.80
C LEU A 170 -4.49 -7.23 -8.35
N ALA A 171 -5.21 -7.18 -7.23
CA ALA A 171 -5.99 -8.30 -6.72
C ALA A 171 -7.24 -8.65 -7.55
N ILE A 172 -7.71 -7.74 -8.41
CA ILE A 172 -8.83 -8.00 -9.34
C ILE A 172 -8.36 -8.14 -10.79
N MET A 173 -7.04 -8.15 -11.02
CA MET A 173 -6.43 -8.29 -12.33
C MET A 173 -6.90 -9.57 -13.05
N ASP A 174 -7.00 -9.48 -14.38
CA ASP A 174 -7.21 -10.63 -15.25
C ASP A 174 -5.86 -11.23 -15.66
N VAL A 175 -5.80 -12.54 -15.84
CA VAL A 175 -4.59 -13.26 -16.25
C VAL A 175 -4.87 -13.90 -17.61
N ARG A 176 -3.98 -13.69 -18.57
CA ARG A 176 -3.96 -14.41 -19.85
C ARG A 176 -2.66 -15.20 -19.94
N LEU A 177 -2.76 -16.41 -20.46
CA LEU A 177 -1.63 -17.29 -20.63
C LEU A 177 -1.54 -17.68 -22.11
N GLU A 178 -0.41 -17.40 -22.72
CA GLU A 178 -0.12 -17.70 -24.12
C GLU A 178 1.08 -18.64 -24.19
N VAL A 179 0.97 -19.70 -24.98
CA VAL A 179 2.09 -20.60 -25.22
C VAL A 179 2.82 -20.09 -26.46
N VAL A 180 4.04 -19.60 -26.28
CA VAL A 180 4.89 -19.20 -27.39
C VAL A 180 5.72 -20.43 -27.76
N ALA A 181 5.22 -21.20 -28.73
CA ALA A 181 6.03 -22.23 -29.35
C ALA A 181 7.23 -21.55 -30.02
N ASP A 182 8.44 -21.94 -29.62
CA ASP A 182 9.69 -21.42 -30.19
C ASP A 182 9.65 -21.54 -31.72
N LEU A 183 9.43 -20.41 -32.41
CA LEU A 183 9.65 -20.30 -33.85
C LEU A 183 11.16 -20.24 -34.05
N SER A 184 11.77 -21.41 -34.03
CA SER A 184 13.12 -21.66 -34.57
C SER A 184 13.28 -20.90 -35.91
N PRO A 185 14.31 -20.06 -36.08
CA PRO A 185 14.65 -19.54 -37.40
C PRO A 185 15.12 -20.72 -38.26
N ARG A 186 14.49 -20.87 -39.43
CA ARG A 186 14.88 -21.86 -40.45
C ARG A 186 16.39 -21.77 -40.74
N PRO A 187 17.10 -22.91 -40.89
CA PRO A 187 18.45 -22.88 -41.46
C PRO A 187 18.36 -22.41 -42.91
N GLY A 188 19.16 -21.40 -43.25
CA GLY A 188 19.45 -20.94 -44.59
C GLY A 188 20.95 -20.94 -44.81
#